data_AF-E6SB49-F1
#
_entry.id   AF-E6SB49-F1
#
_cell.length_a   1.000
_cell.length_b   1.000
_cell.length_c   1.000
_cell.angle_alpha   90.00
_cell.angle_beta   90.00
_cell.angle_gamma   90.00
#
_symmetry.space_group_name_H-M   'P 1'
#
loop_
_entity.id
_entity.type
_entity.pdbx_description
1 polymer ?
#
loop_
_entity_poly.entity_id
_entity_poly.type
_entity_poly.pdbx_seq_one_letter_code
_entity_poly.pdbx_strand_id
1 'polypeptide(L)'
;MKLDKAVGLVREAEEGLAKTLATLGGRHATEHDVYHMSHALAERCREHLAKLTPFAEDLGASLPDSEAGTSPGGAADTLRRMASTVLGRSEATGMMLVIDLRDAYLMAQRAEISWVILLQAAKAARQANLEQVATSYREEAEGTAKWLRTHLKTSSPQVFATD
;
A
#
# COMPACT_ATOMS: atom_id res chain seq x y z
N MET A 1 -22.34 13.54 10.46
CA MET A 1 -20.87 13.64 10.41
C MET A 1 -20.37 12.64 9.37
N LYS A 2 -19.33 12.93 8.57
CA LYS A 2 -18.94 12.12 7.40
C LYS A 2 -18.02 10.93 7.75
N LEU A 3 -18.41 10.11 8.74
CA LEU A 3 -17.63 8.93 9.16
C LEU A 3 -17.65 7.82 8.11
N ASP A 4 -18.80 7.63 7.48
CA ASP A 4 -19.02 6.76 6.32
C ASP A 4 -17.96 6.99 5.24
N LYS A 5 -17.70 8.27 4.89
CA LYS A 5 -16.71 8.62 3.87
C LYS A 5 -15.29 8.34 4.33
N ALA A 6 -14.97 8.59 5.60
CA ALA A 6 -13.65 8.31 6.15
C ALA A 6 -13.35 6.80 6.18
N VAL A 7 -14.35 5.98 6.51
CA VAL A 7 -14.28 4.52 6.41
C VAL A 7 -14.09 4.09 4.96
N GLY A 8 -14.82 4.69 4.02
CA GLY A 8 -14.66 4.44 2.58
C GLY A 8 -13.24 4.70 2.07
N LEU A 9 -12.61 5.80 2.48
CA LEU A 9 -11.23 6.13 2.12
C LEU A 9 -10.22 5.09 2.61
N VAL A 10 -10.38 4.64 3.86
CA VAL A 10 -9.51 3.59 4.42
C VAL A 10 -9.67 2.28 3.66
N ARG A 11 -10.92 1.88 3.38
CA ARG A 11 -11.19 0.64 2.64
C ARG A 11 -10.55 0.64 1.26
N GLU A 12 -10.76 1.70 0.48
CA GLU A 12 -10.17 1.83 -0.86
C GLU A 12 -8.63 1.78 -0.79
N ALA A 13 -8.03 2.49 0.17
CA ALA A 13 -6.58 2.54 0.31
C ALA A 13 -5.98 1.18 0.73
N GLU A 14 -6.59 0.48 1.69
CA GLU A 14 -6.14 -0.84 2.17
C GLU A 14 -6.34 -1.93 1.11
N GLU A 15 -7.45 -1.93 0.37
CA GLU A 15 -7.69 -2.85 -0.75
C GLU A 15 -6.64 -2.64 -1.86
N GLY A 16 -6.36 -1.37 -2.21
CA GLY A 16 -5.34 -1.02 -3.18
C GLY A 16 -3.93 -1.42 -2.74
N LEU A 17 -3.60 -1.21 -1.46
CA LEU A 17 -2.32 -1.59 -0.87
C LEU A 17 -2.14 -3.11 -0.84
N ALA A 18 -3.14 -3.86 -0.39
CA ALA A 18 -3.10 -5.32 -0.34
C ALA A 18 -2.83 -5.94 -1.71
N LYS A 19 -3.49 -5.41 -2.76
CA LYS A 19 -3.27 -5.85 -4.15
C LYS A 19 -1.86 -5.50 -4.64
N THR A 20 -1.38 -4.30 -4.33
CA THR A 20 -0.05 -3.84 -4.72
C THR A 20 1.05 -4.69 -4.09
N LEU A 21 0.93 -4.97 -2.79
CA LEU A 21 1.87 -5.83 -2.05
C LEU A 21 1.86 -7.28 -2.56
N ALA A 22 0.69 -7.87 -2.80
CA ALA A 22 0.60 -9.20 -3.39
C ALA A 22 1.25 -9.26 -4.79
N THR A 23 1.08 -8.21 -5.59
CA THR A 23 1.70 -8.10 -6.92
C THR A 23 3.22 -7.94 -6.82
N LEU A 24 3.71 -7.13 -5.88
CA LEU A 24 5.14 -6.94 -5.61
C LEU A 24 5.79 -8.28 -5.25
N GLY A 25 5.23 -9.02 -4.29
CA GLY A 25 5.72 -10.34 -3.89
C GLY A 25 5.77 -11.31 -5.07
N GLY A 26 4.69 -11.42 -5.84
CA GLY A 26 4.63 -12.32 -7.00
C GLY A 26 5.61 -11.96 -8.13
N ARG A 27 5.83 -10.67 -8.40
CA ARG A 27 6.76 -10.21 -9.44
C ARG A 27 8.22 -10.45 -9.09
N HIS A 28 8.56 -10.39 -7.80
CA HIS A 28 9.92 -10.49 -7.29
C HIS A 28 10.11 -11.74 -6.42
N ALA A 29 9.51 -12.86 -6.81
CA ALA A 29 9.52 -14.11 -6.04
C ALA A 29 10.94 -14.70 -5.82
N THR A 30 11.92 -14.32 -6.65
CA THR A 30 13.32 -14.69 -6.47
C THR A 30 13.99 -13.96 -5.31
N GLU A 31 13.45 -12.81 -4.90
CA GLU A 31 13.87 -12.05 -3.72
C GLU A 31 13.06 -12.53 -2.50
N HIS A 32 13.51 -13.60 -1.85
CA HIS A 32 12.74 -14.30 -0.81
C HIS A 32 12.19 -13.38 0.30
N ASP A 33 12.99 -12.41 0.76
CA ASP A 33 12.55 -11.46 1.80
C ASP A 33 11.39 -10.58 1.30
N VAL A 34 11.52 -10.04 0.07
CA VAL A 34 10.46 -9.26 -0.59
C VAL A 34 9.20 -10.11 -0.78
N TYR A 35 9.34 -11.36 -1.23
CA TYR A 35 8.22 -12.28 -1.42
C TYR A 35 7.46 -12.49 -0.10
N HIS A 36 8.13 -12.97 0.94
CA HIS A 36 7.46 -13.32 2.18
C HIS A 36 6.89 -12.11 2.92
N MET A 37 7.65 -11.01 3.01
CA MET A 37 7.19 -9.81 3.70
C MET A 37 6.05 -9.12 2.97
N SER A 38 6.10 -9.02 1.63
CA SER A 38 4.99 -8.41 0.88
C SER A 38 3.70 -9.21 1.03
N HIS A 39 3.77 -10.55 1.03
CA HIS A 39 2.59 -11.38 1.28
C HIS A 39 2.06 -11.25 2.71
N ALA A 40 2.95 -11.22 3.72
CA ALA A 40 2.55 -11.03 5.10
C ALA A 40 1.88 -9.66 5.35
N LEU A 41 2.43 -8.59 4.76
CA LEU A 41 1.86 -7.26 4.84
C LEU A 41 0.53 -7.16 4.08
N ALA A 42 0.41 -7.81 2.92
CA ALA A 42 -0.84 -7.88 2.18
C ALA A 42 -1.95 -8.57 2.99
N GLU A 43 -1.62 -9.60 3.77
CA GLU A 43 -2.59 -10.27 4.65
C GLU A 43 -3.03 -9.36 5.80
N ARG A 44 -2.11 -8.63 6.43
CA ARG A 44 -2.48 -7.63 7.45
C ARG A 44 -3.45 -6.57 6.93
N CYS A 45 -3.25 -6.07 5.71
CA CYS A 45 -4.21 -5.15 5.07
C CYS A 45 -5.62 -5.77 4.98
N ARG A 46 -5.73 -7.08 4.66
CA ARG A 46 -7.02 -7.79 4.62
C ARG A 46 -7.62 -7.95 6.01
N GLU A 47 -6.80 -8.22 7.01
CA GLU A 47 -7.23 -8.27 8.41
C GLU A 47 -7.79 -6.91 8.87
N HIS A 48 -7.12 -5.81 8.51
CA HIS A 48 -7.62 -4.46 8.78
C HIS A 48 -9.02 -4.22 8.17
N LEU A 49 -9.22 -4.62 6.91
CA LEU A 49 -10.52 -4.52 6.22
C LEU A 49 -11.61 -5.34 6.91
N ALA A 50 -11.30 -6.59 7.28
CA ALA A 50 -12.23 -7.45 7.99
C ALA A 50 -12.65 -6.84 9.34
N LYS A 51 -11.71 -6.18 10.04
CA LYS A 51 -11.95 -5.53 11.33
C LYS A 51 -12.71 -4.21 11.21
N LEU A 52 -12.62 -3.54 10.05
CA LEU A 52 -13.36 -2.31 9.77
C LEU A 52 -14.80 -2.58 9.28
N THR A 53 -15.10 -3.81 8.84
CA THR A 53 -16.40 -4.20 8.27
C THR A 53 -17.59 -3.90 9.19
N PRO A 54 -17.57 -4.24 10.50
CA PRO A 54 -18.71 -3.95 11.38
C PRO A 54 -19.04 -2.46 11.47
N PHE A 55 -18.02 -1.60 11.48
CA PHE A 55 -18.21 -0.15 11.51
C PHE A 55 -18.78 0.39 10.19
N ALA A 56 -18.39 -0.21 9.06
CA ALA A 56 -18.90 0.17 7.75
C ALA A 56 -20.39 -0.17 7.60
N GLU A 57 -20.80 -1.34 8.11
CA GLU A 57 -22.20 -1.79 8.13
C GLU A 57 -23.06 -0.88 9.02
N ASP A 58 -22.61 -0.58 10.23
CA ASP A 58 -23.31 0.30 11.17
C ASP A 58 -23.49 1.73 10.66
N LEU A 59 -22.54 2.22 9.85
CA LEU A 59 -22.54 3.58 9.30
C LEU A 59 -23.24 3.70 7.95
N GLY A 60 -23.70 2.60 7.35
CA GLY A 60 -24.29 2.60 6.00
C GLY A 60 -23.31 3.11 4.93
N ALA A 61 -22.01 2.88 5.13
CA ALA A 61 -20.96 3.48 4.31
C ALA A 61 -21.02 2.96 2.87
N SER A 62 -21.58 3.78 1.97
CA SER A 62 -21.43 3.60 0.52
C SER A 62 -20.03 4.01 0.11
N LEU A 63 -19.36 3.16 -0.69
CA LEU A 63 -18.07 3.48 -1.30
C LEU A 63 -18.16 4.86 -1.95
N PRO A 64 -17.20 5.78 -1.74
CA PRO A 64 -17.10 6.94 -2.61
C PRO A 64 -16.99 6.43 -4.06
N ASP A 65 -17.66 7.11 -5.00
CA ASP A 65 -17.43 6.88 -6.42
C ASP A 65 -15.92 7.01 -6.65
N SER A 66 -15.25 5.86 -6.81
CA SER A 66 -13.82 5.81 -7.03
C SER A 66 -13.62 6.50 -8.38
N GLU A 67 -13.13 7.74 -8.35
CA GLU A 67 -12.48 8.31 -9.52
C GLU A 67 -11.29 7.41 -9.78
N ALA A 68 -11.50 6.47 -10.71
CA ALA A 68 -10.58 5.40 -11.04
C ALA A 68 -9.18 5.97 -11.14
N GLY A 69 -8.44 5.85 -10.04
CA GLY A 69 -7.06 6.29 -9.97
C GLY A 69 -6.33 5.46 -11.00
N THR A 70 -5.89 6.13 -12.07
CA THR A 70 -5.10 5.56 -13.15
C THR A 70 -4.11 4.58 -12.54
N SER A 71 -4.31 3.29 -12.79
CA SER A 71 -3.39 2.27 -12.29
C SER A 71 -1.96 2.69 -12.69
N PRO A 72 -0.99 2.70 -11.76
CA PRO A 72 0.40 3.07 -12.06
C PRO A 72 1.05 2.21 -13.17
N GLY A 73 0.41 1.09 -13.52
CA GLY A 73 0.85 0.13 -14.53
C GLY A 73 1.18 0.73 -15.89
N GLY A 74 0.51 1.80 -16.34
CA GLY A 74 0.79 2.37 -17.68
C GLY A 74 2.18 2.97 -17.83
N ALA A 75 2.66 3.69 -16.81
CA ALA A 75 4.00 4.27 -16.81
C ALA A 75 5.06 3.21 -16.52
N ALA A 76 4.80 2.30 -15.59
CA ALA A 76 5.69 1.19 -15.26
C ALA A 76 5.88 0.20 -16.42
N ASP A 77 4.83 -0.11 -17.20
CA ASP A 77 4.90 -0.99 -18.37
C ASP A 77 5.65 -0.34 -19.55
N THR A 78 5.57 0.98 -19.67
CA THR A 78 6.36 1.74 -20.66
C THR A 78 7.84 1.74 -20.28
N LEU A 79 8.16 2.00 -19.01
CA LEU A 79 9.52 1.91 -18.50
C LEU A 79 10.10 0.50 -18.61
N ARG A 80 9.30 -0.54 -18.32
CA ARG A 80 9.69 -1.95 -18.45
C ARG A 80 10.15 -2.29 -19.87
N ARG A 81 9.38 -1.87 -20.89
CA ARG A 81 9.76 -2.07 -22.30
C ARG A 81 11.08 -1.39 -22.62
N MET A 82 11.26 -0.13 -22.22
CA MET A 82 12.49 0.62 -22.48
C MET A 82 13.71 0.03 -21.74
N ALA A 83 13.55 -0.36 -20.48
CA ALA A 83 14.60 -0.98 -19.68
C ALA A 83 15.06 -2.32 -20.30
N SER A 84 14.11 -3.16 -20.74
CA SER A 84 14.44 -4.45 -21.36
C SER A 84 15.18 -4.35 -22.71
N THR A 85 15.10 -3.21 -23.39
CA THR A 85 15.78 -2.95 -24.67
C THR A 85 17.18 -2.34 -24.51
N VAL A 86 17.49 -1.74 -23.36
CA VAL A 86 18.73 -0.96 -23.14
C VAL A 86 19.64 -1.61 -22.09
N LEU A 87 19.08 -2.32 -21.11
CA LEU A 87 19.81 -2.90 -19.98
C LEU A 87 19.96 -4.41 -20.09
N GLY A 88 20.98 -4.97 -19.43
CA GLY A 88 21.07 -6.42 -19.25
C GLY A 88 19.86 -6.97 -18.48
N ARG A 89 19.52 -8.26 -18.69
CA ARG A 89 18.36 -8.89 -18.03
C ARG A 89 18.35 -8.72 -16.50
N SER A 90 19.52 -8.77 -15.87
CA SER A 90 19.67 -8.60 -14.41
C SER A 90 19.41 -7.16 -13.94
N GLU A 91 19.97 -6.18 -14.65
CA GLU A 91 19.79 -4.75 -14.36
C GLU A 91 18.34 -4.29 -14.57
N ALA A 92 17.70 -4.79 -15.63
CA ALA A 92 16.29 -4.54 -15.89
C ALA A 92 15.40 -5.08 -14.74
N THR A 93 15.72 -6.25 -14.19
CA THR A 93 14.99 -6.82 -13.04
C THR A 93 15.18 -5.98 -11.76
N GLY A 94 16.41 -5.55 -11.45
CA GLY A 94 16.70 -4.70 -10.30
C GLY A 94 16.01 -3.34 -10.37
N MET A 95 16.01 -2.71 -11.56
CA MET A 95 15.29 -1.46 -11.80
C MET A 95 13.79 -1.61 -11.55
N MET A 96 13.20 -2.71 -12.03
CA MET A 96 11.78 -2.98 -11.82
C MET A 96 11.44 -3.17 -10.34
N LEU A 97 12.32 -3.81 -9.54
CA LEU A 97 12.13 -3.94 -8.10
C LEU A 97 12.06 -2.57 -7.42
N VAL A 98 12.98 -1.65 -7.76
CA VAL A 98 12.99 -0.30 -7.19
C VAL A 98 11.72 0.48 -7.54
N ILE A 99 11.23 0.35 -8.78
CA ILE A 99 9.98 0.98 -9.23
C ILE A 99 8.77 0.41 -8.47
N ASP A 100 8.65 -0.92 -8.39
CA ASP A 100 7.54 -1.57 -7.72
C ASP A 100 7.56 -1.28 -6.20
N LEU A 101 8.73 -1.23 -5.55
CA LEU A 101 8.89 -0.83 -4.15
C LEU A 101 8.47 0.63 -3.89
N ARG A 102 8.83 1.55 -4.80
CA ARG A 102 8.40 2.95 -4.73
C ARG A 102 6.88 3.06 -4.82
N ASP A 103 6.27 2.38 -5.78
CA ASP A 103 4.83 2.45 -6.00
C ASP A 103 4.06 1.85 -4.81
N ALA A 104 4.55 0.72 -4.27
CA ALA A 104 4.04 0.15 -3.02
C ALA A 104 4.18 1.11 -1.84
N TYR A 105 5.32 1.82 -1.70
CA TYR A 105 5.52 2.81 -0.64
C TYR A 105 4.50 3.95 -0.71
N LEU A 106 4.20 4.45 -1.92
CA LEU A 106 3.19 5.50 -2.11
C LEU A 106 1.77 5.01 -1.76
N MET A 107 1.43 3.76 -2.08
CA MET A 107 0.17 3.16 -1.64
C MET A 107 0.11 2.98 -0.13
N ALA A 108 1.23 2.60 0.51
CA ALA A 108 1.29 2.46 1.96
C ALA A 108 1.09 3.80 2.68
N GLN A 109 1.69 4.88 2.17
CA GLN A 109 1.46 6.24 2.68
C GLN A 109 0.01 6.69 2.49
N ARG A 110 -0.63 6.32 1.36
CA ARG A 110 -2.07 6.58 1.15
C ARG A 110 -2.94 5.86 2.20
N ALA A 111 -2.61 4.62 2.55
CA ALA A 111 -3.33 3.89 3.59
C ALA A 111 -3.13 4.54 4.97
N GLU A 112 -1.87 4.85 5.35
CA GLU A 112 -1.55 5.50 6.62
C GLU A 112 -2.28 6.85 6.78
N ILE A 113 -2.27 7.71 5.77
CA ILE A 113 -2.98 8.99 5.85
C ILE A 113 -4.50 8.82 5.86
N SER A 114 -5.04 7.75 5.27
CA SER A 114 -6.47 7.45 5.34
C SER A 114 -6.86 7.03 6.76
N TRP A 115 -6.02 6.25 7.45
CA TRP A 115 -6.19 5.96 8.88
C TRP A 115 -6.10 7.20 9.75
N VAL A 116 -5.21 8.15 9.41
CA VAL A 116 -5.14 9.45 10.07
C VAL A 116 -6.48 10.18 9.96
N ILE A 117 -7.05 10.26 8.76
CA ILE A 117 -8.35 10.90 8.51
C ILE A 117 -9.46 10.23 9.33
N LEU A 118 -9.52 8.89 9.31
CA LEU A 118 -10.50 8.14 10.09
C LEU A 118 -10.35 8.36 11.59
N LEU A 119 -9.13 8.37 12.12
CA LEU A 119 -8.86 8.64 13.53
C LEU A 119 -9.39 10.01 13.96
N GLN A 120 -9.10 11.06 13.18
CA GLN A 120 -9.58 12.40 13.50
C GLN A 120 -11.11 12.51 13.39
N ALA A 121 -11.70 11.84 12.39
CA ALA A 121 -13.14 11.76 12.27
C ALA A 121 -13.76 11.04 13.48
N ALA A 122 -13.21 9.89 13.91
CA ALA A 122 -13.70 9.15 15.08
C ALA A 122 -13.66 10.01 16.36
N LYS A 123 -12.56 10.74 16.58
CA LYS A 123 -12.39 11.69 17.69
C LYS A 123 -13.47 12.78 17.66
N ALA A 124 -13.71 13.39 16.51
CA ALA A 124 -14.72 14.43 16.35
C ALA A 124 -16.15 13.93 16.64
N ALA A 125 -16.45 12.66 16.35
CA ALA A 125 -17.74 12.03 16.66
C ALA A 125 -17.82 11.46 18.08
N ARG A 126 -16.73 11.45 18.83
CA ARG A 126 -16.61 10.76 20.13
C ARG A 126 -16.93 9.26 20.02
N GLN A 127 -16.53 8.63 18.92
CA GLN A 127 -16.68 7.19 18.68
C GLN A 127 -15.46 6.43 19.23
N ALA A 128 -15.46 6.16 20.54
CA ALA A 128 -14.30 5.60 21.25
C ALA A 128 -13.80 4.26 20.66
N ASN A 129 -14.71 3.36 20.27
CA ASN A 129 -14.35 2.07 19.68
C ASN A 129 -13.63 2.25 18.34
N LEU A 130 -14.11 3.16 17.49
CA LEU A 130 -13.52 3.44 16.19
C LEU A 130 -12.20 4.20 16.32
N GLU A 131 -12.09 5.08 17.32
CA GLU A 131 -10.84 5.78 17.66
C GLU A 131 -9.74 4.79 18.06
N GLN A 132 -10.07 3.79 18.90
CA GLN A 132 -9.11 2.75 19.30
C GLN A 132 -8.63 1.95 18.09
N VAL A 133 -9.57 1.48 17.26
CA VAL A 133 -9.27 0.73 16.03
C VAL A 133 -8.39 1.54 15.07
N ALA A 134 -8.76 2.78 14.81
CA ALA A 134 -8.00 3.65 13.91
C ALA A 134 -6.61 4.02 14.43
N THR A 135 -6.41 4.02 15.76
CA THR A 135 -5.09 4.25 16.36
C THR A 135 -4.18 3.05 16.12
N SER A 136 -4.63 1.83 16.43
CA SER A 136 -3.82 0.62 16.26
C SER A 136 -3.44 0.37 14.80
N TYR A 137 -4.40 0.43 13.87
CA TYR A 137 -4.10 0.12 12.46
C TYR A 137 -3.33 1.21 11.73
N ARG A 138 -3.36 2.45 12.23
CA ARG A 138 -2.42 3.49 11.76
C ARG A 138 -0.97 3.09 12.05
N GLU A 139 -0.66 2.64 13.25
CA GLU A 139 0.71 2.25 13.64
C GLU A 139 1.22 1.08 12.78
N GLU A 140 0.34 0.12 12.46
CA GLU A 140 0.67 -0.99 11.56
C GLU A 140 0.88 -0.53 10.11
N ALA A 141 0.05 0.38 9.60
CA ALA A 141 0.23 0.99 8.27
C ALA A 141 1.54 1.79 8.17
N GLU A 142 1.91 2.53 9.23
CA GLU A 142 3.21 3.20 9.34
C GLU A 142 4.37 2.20 9.28
N GLY A 143 4.26 1.07 9.98
CA GLY A 143 5.22 -0.03 9.93
C GLY A 143 5.45 -0.57 8.52
N THR A 144 4.37 -0.75 7.76
CA THR A 144 4.41 -1.17 6.34
C THR A 144 5.20 -0.18 5.49
N ALA A 145 4.90 1.11 5.59
CA ALA A 145 5.61 2.13 4.84
C ALA A 145 7.10 2.23 5.21
N LYS A 146 7.42 2.05 6.50
CA LYS A 146 8.80 2.03 6.99
C LYS A 146 9.59 0.85 6.42
N TRP A 147 8.99 -0.34 6.37
CA TRP A 147 9.62 -1.51 5.75
C TRP A 147 9.91 -1.26 4.26
N LEU A 148 8.92 -0.78 3.50
CA LEU A 148 9.07 -0.47 2.07
C LEU A 148 10.18 0.56 1.80
N ARG A 149 10.21 1.66 2.58
CA ARG A 149 11.25 2.67 2.47
C ARG A 149 12.63 2.12 2.81
N THR A 150 12.71 1.20 3.76
CA THR A 150 13.97 0.55 4.15
C THR A 150 14.49 -0.33 3.03
N HIS A 151 13.63 -1.18 2.44
CA HIS A 151 14.00 -1.99 1.28
C HIS A 151 14.38 -1.14 0.07
N LEU A 152 13.64 -0.07 -0.21
CA LEU A 152 13.97 0.85 -1.29
C LEU A 152 15.39 1.43 -1.12
N LYS A 153 15.77 1.83 0.10
CA LYS A 153 17.13 2.34 0.39
C LYS A 153 18.20 1.27 0.21
N THR A 154 17.91 0.01 0.50
CA THR A 154 18.88 -1.09 0.38
C THR A 154 19.05 -1.54 -1.07
N SER A 155 17.95 -1.60 -1.85
CA SER A 155 17.98 -2.06 -3.24
C SER A 155 18.46 -0.98 -4.22
N SER A 156 18.23 0.31 -3.95
CA SER A 156 18.59 1.38 -4.91
C SER A 156 20.08 1.43 -5.25
N PRO A 157 21.04 1.39 -4.30
CA PRO A 157 22.47 1.42 -4.64
C PRO A 157 22.89 0.26 -5.56
N GLN A 158 22.31 -0.93 -5.38
CA GLN A 158 22.64 -2.11 -6.17
C GLN A 158 22.23 -1.98 -7.64
N VAL A 159 21.26 -1.10 -7.92
CA VAL A 159 20.73 -0.86 -9.28
C VAL A 159 21.44 0.32 -9.95
N PHE A 160 21.79 1.35 -9.18
CA PHE A 160 22.29 2.62 -9.73
C PHE A 160 23.80 2.84 -9.57
N ALA A 161 24.51 2.00 -8.82
CA ALA A 161 25.97 2.08 -8.65
C ALA A 161 26.74 1.09 -9.54
N THR A 162 26.04 0.38 -10.44
CA THR A 162 26.67 -0.56 -11.38
C THR A 162 27.20 0.22 -12.59
N ASP A 163 28.51 0.08 -12.84
CA ASP A 163 29.26 0.66 -13.98
C ASP A 163 28.97 -0.07 -15.32
#